data_AF-A0AAW0E8X6-F1
#
_entry.id   AF-A0AAW0E8X6-F1
#
_cell.length_a   1.000
_cell.length_b   1.000
_cell.length_c   1.000
_cell.angle_alpha   90.00
_cell.angle_beta   90.00
_cell.angle_gamma   90.00
#
_symmetry.space_group_name_H-M   'P 1'
#
loop_
_entity.id
_entity.type
_entity.pdbx_description
1 polymer ?
#
loop_
_entity_poly.entity_id
_entity_poly.type
_entity_poly.pdbx_seq_one_letter_code
_entity_poly.pdbx_strand_id
1 'polypeptide(L)'
;MSGLADELLADLDGLSDDGEETPEQPENGAEAVASTSSGLKRKAQNTGSDEEMSDEEGAEAEEGQQEIGGLVLPGGIKPADELDVEDVQQMELSGIEDVSKIAKLDGSKRMADILQEIEKYQANPTTAATMLLPAHLNPEYTLIVQANNLSVDVDNEILVVHKFIRDHYASKFPELEQLVVDPAMYIRSVRALANEEDPTKVDLTGILPAAVIMSVVVTATTTSGKQLSDADWNAVQRACDLADRLEDARKKIFMYVSSRMNVLAPNLSAIVGTTTAAKLLGVAGGLGALAKMPACNVHLLGAQRKITAGFSTATQRRHTGFIFQSELVSQTPPEYQLKLQRTIGAKSVLAARMDLERQRRDGSYGESLRDKIEKHIDRLAAPPPSKVTKALPIPGDGPKKRRGGKRARKAKEAYAQTELRKLQNRMAFGEAEEEVGAFDQTKGMGMIGATSGSVRAGLGESKSRAKMSKANKLRTAALNRSALLGGAQPSSSSSLSSGTATSLSVTPAQGFELTNRAAAAQRVKEANERWFAGGTFSFVPSKGA
;
A
#
# COMPACT_ATOMS: atom_id res chain seq x y z
N MET A 1 -4.28 -8.39 34.73
CA MET A 1 -5.53 -8.36 33.95
C MET A 1 -5.87 -6.90 33.69
N SER A 2 -5.13 -6.26 32.78
CA SER A 2 -5.43 -4.93 32.28
C SER A 2 -6.51 -5.07 31.20
N GLY A 3 -7.61 -4.34 31.35
CA GLY A 3 -8.77 -4.47 30.48
C GLY A 3 -8.57 -3.78 29.13
N LEU A 4 -9.30 -4.27 28.12
CA LEU A 4 -9.43 -3.73 26.75
C LEU A 4 -9.65 -2.20 26.65
N ALA A 5 -10.02 -1.54 27.75
CA ALA A 5 -10.22 -0.09 27.81
C ALA A 5 -8.90 0.71 27.86
N ASP A 6 -7.84 0.17 28.48
CA ASP A 6 -6.55 0.88 28.58
C ASP A 6 -5.75 0.82 27.26
N GLU A 7 -5.93 -0.26 26.48
CA GLU A 7 -5.27 -0.43 25.18
C GLU A 7 -5.88 0.51 24.11
N LEU A 8 -7.17 0.84 24.22
CA LEU A 8 -7.85 1.81 23.34
C LEU A 8 -7.49 3.28 23.63
N LEU A 9 -7.03 3.59 24.84
CA LEU A 9 -6.60 4.94 25.21
C LEU A 9 -5.19 5.28 24.70
N ALA A 10 -4.33 4.27 24.56
CA ALA A 10 -2.97 4.45 24.01
C ALA A 10 -2.99 4.84 22.52
N ASP A 11 -4.00 4.39 21.77
CA ASP A 11 -4.17 4.66 20.33
C ASP A 11 -4.73 6.07 20.03
N LEU A 12 -5.11 6.83 21.08
CA LEU A 12 -5.78 8.14 20.99
C LEU A 12 -4.83 9.33 21.17
N ASP A 13 -3.63 9.14 21.73
CA ASP A 13 -2.66 10.22 22.00
C ASP A 13 -1.81 10.59 20.76
N GLY A 14 -2.02 9.92 19.61
CA GLY A 14 -1.25 10.10 18.37
C GLY A 14 -1.85 11.09 17.36
N LEU A 15 -2.93 11.81 17.68
CA LEU A 15 -3.65 12.66 16.72
C LEU A 15 -3.90 14.11 17.17
N SER A 16 -3.30 14.58 18.26
CA SER A 16 -3.34 16.02 18.61
C SER A 16 -2.00 16.70 18.29
N ASP A 17 -1.88 17.19 17.07
CA ASP A 17 -0.97 18.29 16.75
C ASP A 17 -1.79 19.36 16.00
N ASP A 18 -2.30 20.32 16.77
CA ASP A 18 -2.84 21.59 16.27
C ASP A 18 -1.71 22.61 16.41
N GLY A 19 -1.31 23.17 15.27
CA GLY A 19 -0.44 24.32 15.21
C GLY A 19 -1.10 25.55 15.82
N GLU A 20 -0.41 26.18 16.75
CA GLU A 20 -0.55 27.60 17.05
C GLU A 20 0.86 28.19 17.21
N GLU A 21 1.33 28.87 16.16
CA GLU A 21 2.41 29.85 16.23
C GLU A 21 1.98 30.98 17.18
N THR A 22 2.81 31.30 18.17
CA THR A 22 2.72 32.56 18.93
C THR A 22 4.10 33.21 18.96
N PRO A 23 4.22 34.53 18.74
CA PRO A 23 5.48 35.16 18.38
C PRO A 23 6.35 35.48 19.61
N GLU A 24 7.65 35.20 19.51
CA GLU A 24 8.65 35.67 20.47
C GLU A 24 9.06 37.12 20.16
N GLN A 25 9.07 37.95 21.20
CA GLN A 25 9.72 39.26 21.23
C GLN A 25 11.23 39.07 21.47
N PRO A 26 12.11 39.85 20.81
CA PRO A 26 13.50 39.97 21.22
C PRO A 26 13.74 41.28 21.99
N GLU A 27 14.52 41.21 23.07
CA GLU A 27 15.13 42.38 23.70
C GLU A 27 16.59 42.56 23.26
N ASN A 28 16.96 43.86 23.14
CA ASN A 28 18.28 44.50 23.19
C ASN A 28 19.19 44.48 21.95
N GLY A 29 19.14 45.63 21.24
CA GLY A 29 20.21 46.63 21.32
C GLY A 29 21.42 46.50 20.38
N ALA A 30 21.44 47.28 19.29
CA ALA A 30 22.58 48.13 18.87
C ALA A 30 22.29 48.86 17.54
N GLU A 31 22.30 50.20 17.63
CA GLU A 31 22.80 51.22 16.70
C GLU A 31 22.62 51.10 15.16
N ALA A 32 21.73 51.99 14.70
CA ALA A 32 21.69 52.78 13.46
C ALA A 32 22.87 52.75 12.46
N VAL A 33 22.53 52.59 11.16
CA VAL A 33 22.91 53.53 10.08
C VAL A 33 21.80 53.55 9.00
N ALA A 34 21.39 54.74 8.57
CA ALA A 34 20.34 55.02 7.60
C ALA A 34 20.84 55.06 6.15
N SER A 35 19.99 54.66 5.17
CA SER A 35 19.93 55.30 3.84
C SER A 35 18.73 54.83 2.98
N THR A 36 17.74 55.71 2.85
CA THR A 36 17.00 56.15 1.64
C THR A 36 16.54 55.16 0.55
N SER A 37 15.20 55.00 0.51
CA SER A 37 14.25 54.93 -0.62
C SER A 37 14.73 54.91 -2.09
N SER A 38 14.21 53.94 -2.86
CA SER A 38 13.50 54.17 -4.14
C SER A 38 12.69 52.94 -4.55
N GLY A 39 11.38 53.09 -4.74
CA GLY A 39 10.47 52.02 -5.15
C GLY A 39 10.32 51.89 -6.66
N LEU A 40 10.03 50.67 -7.14
CA LEU A 40 9.53 50.40 -8.49
C LEU A 40 8.60 49.17 -8.45
N LYS A 41 7.29 49.42 -8.54
CA LYS A 41 6.25 48.44 -8.85
C LYS A 41 6.23 48.22 -10.37
N ARG A 42 6.19 46.97 -10.84
CA ARG A 42 5.82 46.65 -12.23
C ARG A 42 4.49 45.89 -12.27
N LYS A 43 3.65 46.38 -13.19
CA LYS A 43 2.26 46.10 -13.47
C LYS A 43 2.19 45.06 -14.59
N ALA A 44 1.44 43.97 -14.41
CA ALA A 44 1.12 43.03 -15.49
C ALA A 44 -0.12 43.54 -16.24
N GLN A 45 0.00 43.67 -17.57
CA GLN A 45 -1.07 44.04 -18.48
C GLN A 45 -1.73 42.80 -19.06
N ASN A 46 -3.06 42.87 -19.07
CA ASN A 46 -4.00 41.98 -19.73
C ASN A 46 -4.22 42.50 -21.15
N THR A 47 -4.10 41.64 -22.17
CA THR A 47 -4.68 41.86 -23.51
C THR A 47 -5.07 40.49 -24.06
N GLY A 48 -6.38 40.27 -24.17
CA GLY A 48 -6.96 39.18 -24.92
C GLY A 48 -7.12 39.54 -26.39
N SER A 49 -7.19 38.51 -27.21
CA SER A 49 -7.82 38.50 -28.53
C SER A 49 -8.25 37.07 -28.83
N ASP A 50 -9.56 36.87 -28.89
CA ASP A 50 -10.24 35.73 -29.51
C ASP A 50 -9.82 35.60 -30.98
N GLU A 51 -9.50 34.39 -31.44
CA GLU A 51 -9.88 33.93 -32.78
C GLU A 51 -10.21 32.43 -32.73
N GLU A 52 -11.29 32.10 -33.44
CA GLU A 52 -12.04 30.85 -33.52
C GLU A 52 -11.25 29.72 -34.18
N MET A 53 -11.46 28.46 -33.75
CA MET A 53 -11.10 27.27 -34.52
C MET A 53 -12.23 26.25 -34.46
N SER A 54 -12.73 25.96 -35.65
CA SER A 54 -13.85 25.11 -36.04
C SER A 54 -13.60 23.62 -35.85
N ASP A 55 -14.69 22.89 -35.64
CA ASP A 55 -14.82 21.43 -35.74
C ASP A 55 -14.46 20.92 -37.14
N GLU A 56 -13.69 19.83 -37.21
CA GLU A 56 -13.80 18.84 -38.29
C GLU A 56 -13.37 17.44 -37.82
N GLU A 57 -14.11 16.45 -38.28
CA GLU A 57 -14.18 15.07 -37.81
C GLU A 57 -12.99 14.17 -38.22
N GLY A 58 -12.79 13.09 -37.45
CA GLY A 58 -12.52 11.76 -38.00
C GLY A 58 -11.08 11.39 -38.35
N ALA A 59 -10.36 10.78 -37.39
CA ALA A 59 -9.32 9.80 -37.71
C ALA A 59 -9.18 8.78 -36.57
N GLU A 60 -9.29 7.51 -36.92
CA GLU A 60 -9.14 6.34 -36.07
C GLU A 60 -7.75 6.32 -35.43
N ALA A 61 -7.70 6.25 -34.10
CA ALA A 61 -6.47 6.02 -33.36
C ALA A 61 -6.30 4.52 -33.14
N GLU A 62 -5.51 3.87 -34.00
CA GLU A 62 -4.90 2.58 -33.69
C GLU A 62 -4.05 2.71 -32.41
N GLU A 63 -4.31 1.82 -31.46
CA GLU A 63 -3.55 1.66 -30.22
C GLU A 63 -2.14 1.14 -30.53
N GLY A 64 -1.22 2.06 -30.87
CA GLY A 64 0.21 1.80 -30.83
C GLY A 64 0.70 1.94 -29.39
N GLN A 65 0.98 0.82 -28.71
CA GLN A 65 1.84 0.80 -27.54
C GLN A 65 3.17 1.46 -27.90
N GLN A 66 3.37 2.72 -27.48
CA GLN A 66 4.67 3.36 -27.54
C GLN A 66 5.56 2.70 -26.47
N GLU A 67 6.40 1.76 -26.90
CA GLU A 67 7.55 1.31 -26.13
C GLU A 67 8.33 2.55 -25.66
N ILE A 68 8.36 2.76 -24.35
CA ILE A 68 9.16 3.81 -23.72
C ILE A 68 10.62 3.38 -23.87
N GLY A 69 11.23 3.79 -24.98
CA GLY A 69 12.62 3.51 -25.31
C GLY A 69 13.55 3.96 -24.19
N GLY A 70 14.16 3.00 -23.50
CA GLY A 70 15.22 3.25 -22.54
C GLY A 70 16.40 3.94 -23.24
N LEU A 71 16.77 5.13 -22.76
CA LEU A 71 17.95 5.87 -23.22
C LEU A 71 19.22 5.10 -22.83
N VAL A 72 19.65 4.15 -23.66
CA VAL A 72 20.91 3.43 -23.49
C VAL A 72 21.94 4.07 -24.41
N LEU A 73 22.99 4.63 -23.82
CA LEU A 73 24.14 5.18 -24.55
C LEU A 73 24.74 4.10 -25.47
N PRO A 74 25.29 4.47 -26.66
CA PRO A 74 25.93 3.50 -27.54
C PRO A 74 27.09 2.80 -26.81
N GLY A 75 26.98 1.48 -26.64
CA GLY A 75 27.92 0.66 -25.86
C GLY A 75 27.45 0.27 -24.44
N GLY A 76 26.27 0.72 -24.00
CA GLY A 76 25.66 0.32 -22.74
C GLY A 76 24.92 -1.03 -22.81
N ILE A 77 24.99 -1.80 -21.73
CA ILE A 77 24.21 -3.05 -21.59
C ILE A 77 22.78 -2.65 -21.22
N LYS A 78 21.79 -3.06 -22.02
CA LYS A 78 20.36 -2.86 -21.70
C LYS A 78 20.01 -3.65 -20.43
N PRO A 79 19.30 -3.07 -19.46
CA PRO A 79 18.68 -3.83 -18.38
C PRO A 79 17.83 -4.97 -18.96
N ALA A 80 17.80 -6.12 -18.28
CA ALA A 80 16.88 -7.19 -18.65
C ALA A 80 15.44 -6.74 -18.39
N ASP A 81 14.52 -7.10 -19.29
CA ASP A 81 13.10 -6.83 -19.12
C ASP A 81 12.53 -7.84 -18.10
N GLU A 82 11.94 -7.34 -17.00
CA GLU A 82 11.25 -8.18 -16.02
C GLU A 82 9.94 -8.68 -16.65
N LEU A 83 9.70 -9.99 -16.61
CA LEU A 83 8.44 -10.57 -17.08
C LEU A 83 7.35 -10.31 -16.05
N ASP A 84 6.22 -9.76 -16.49
CA ASP A 84 5.05 -9.61 -15.63
C ASP A 84 4.49 -10.99 -15.25
N VAL A 85 4.26 -11.18 -13.95
CA VAL A 85 3.76 -12.45 -13.39
C VAL A 85 2.40 -12.83 -14.00
N GLU A 86 1.59 -11.84 -14.38
CA GLU A 86 0.28 -12.04 -15.00
C GLU A 86 0.42 -12.56 -16.45
N ASP A 87 1.40 -12.06 -17.20
CA ASP A 87 1.68 -12.52 -18.57
C ASP A 87 2.18 -13.97 -18.56
N VAL A 88 3.08 -14.29 -17.63
CA VAL A 88 3.52 -15.68 -17.42
C VAL A 88 2.30 -16.53 -17.10
N GLN A 89 1.39 -16.09 -16.23
CA GLN A 89 0.15 -16.81 -15.89
C GLN A 89 -0.82 -17.01 -17.06
N GLN A 90 -0.73 -16.27 -18.16
CA GLN A 90 -1.57 -16.45 -19.35
C GLN A 90 -1.01 -17.46 -20.37
N MET A 91 0.29 -17.78 -20.34
CA MET A 91 0.91 -18.74 -21.28
C MET A 91 0.35 -20.18 -21.18
N GLU A 92 -0.26 -20.74 -22.22
CA GLU A 92 -0.70 -22.15 -22.15
C GLU A 92 0.50 -23.10 -22.37
N LEU A 93 1.01 -23.73 -21.31
CA LEU A 93 2.20 -24.59 -21.37
C LEU A 93 1.88 -26.10 -21.35
N SER A 94 0.61 -26.49 -21.17
CA SER A 94 0.17 -27.87 -21.03
C SER A 94 0.40 -28.75 -22.28
N GLY A 95 0.54 -28.15 -23.46
CA GLY A 95 0.78 -28.86 -24.72
C GLY A 95 2.27 -29.10 -25.06
N ILE A 96 3.20 -28.67 -24.19
CA ILE A 96 4.64 -28.77 -24.46
C ILE A 96 5.23 -29.91 -23.60
N GLU A 97 5.83 -30.91 -24.23
CA GLU A 97 6.39 -32.06 -23.49
C GLU A 97 7.81 -31.81 -22.94
N ASP A 98 8.56 -30.88 -23.55
CA ASP A 98 9.96 -30.61 -23.22
C ASP A 98 10.18 -29.19 -22.69
N VAL A 99 10.68 -29.12 -21.45
CA VAL A 99 11.00 -27.88 -20.73
C VAL A 99 12.05 -27.04 -21.47
N SER A 100 13.00 -27.67 -22.16
CA SER A 100 14.09 -26.99 -22.88
C SER A 100 13.63 -26.14 -24.07
N LYS A 101 12.40 -26.34 -24.56
CA LYS A 101 11.82 -25.48 -25.60
C LYS A 101 11.39 -24.12 -25.03
N ILE A 102 11.11 -24.10 -23.73
CA ILE A 102 10.60 -22.95 -23.00
C ILE A 102 11.75 -22.25 -22.27
N ALA A 103 12.59 -23.04 -21.60
CA ALA A 103 13.80 -22.57 -20.92
C ALA A 103 14.96 -22.43 -21.93
N LYS A 104 15.21 -21.21 -22.39
CA LYS A 104 16.22 -20.87 -23.41
C LYS A 104 17.57 -20.44 -22.82
N LEU A 105 17.63 -20.13 -21.53
CA LEU A 105 18.85 -19.63 -20.88
C LEU A 105 19.74 -20.80 -20.45
N ASP A 106 19.14 -21.89 -19.97
CA ASP A 106 19.86 -23.11 -19.62
C ASP A 106 20.56 -23.70 -20.86
N GLY A 107 21.90 -23.79 -20.80
CA GLY A 107 22.74 -24.20 -21.94
C GLY A 107 23.03 -23.11 -22.97
N SER A 108 22.56 -21.87 -22.76
CA SER A 108 22.94 -20.73 -23.58
C SER A 108 24.42 -20.39 -23.40
N LYS A 109 25.11 -20.11 -24.52
CA LYS A 109 26.50 -19.64 -24.51
C LYS A 109 26.68 -18.42 -23.60
N ARG A 110 25.72 -17.48 -23.62
CA ARG A 110 25.74 -16.27 -22.78
C ARG A 110 25.82 -16.60 -21.29
N MET A 111 25.01 -17.55 -20.81
CA MET A 111 24.99 -17.94 -19.40
C MET A 111 26.28 -18.67 -19.01
N ALA A 112 26.73 -19.59 -19.87
CA ALA A 112 27.97 -20.34 -19.65
C ALA A 112 29.20 -19.42 -19.60
N ASP A 113 29.33 -18.49 -20.56
CA ASP A 113 30.44 -17.55 -20.64
C ASP A 113 30.50 -16.65 -19.40
N ILE A 114 29.35 -16.08 -18.99
CA ILE A 114 29.27 -15.22 -17.80
C ILE A 114 29.61 -15.99 -16.53
N LEU A 115 29.10 -17.23 -16.36
CA LEU A 115 29.43 -18.05 -15.19
C LEU A 115 30.91 -18.42 -15.15
N GLN A 116 31.52 -18.70 -16.31
CA GLN A 116 32.94 -19.02 -16.42
C GLN A 116 33.82 -17.79 -16.11
N GLU A 117 33.41 -16.61 -16.57
CA GLU A 117 34.07 -15.35 -16.20
C GLU A 117 33.93 -15.04 -14.71
N ILE A 118 32.75 -15.27 -14.12
CA ILE A 118 32.55 -15.14 -12.67
C ILE A 118 33.51 -16.04 -11.90
N GLU A 119 33.64 -17.32 -12.29
CA GLU A 119 34.58 -18.25 -11.65
C GLU A 119 36.03 -17.78 -11.80
N LYS A 120 36.40 -17.22 -12.95
CA LYS A 120 37.73 -16.65 -13.19
C LYS A 120 38.06 -15.48 -12.26
N TYR A 121 37.15 -14.52 -12.09
CA TYR A 121 37.35 -13.35 -11.20
C TYR A 121 37.15 -13.69 -9.72
N GLN A 122 36.41 -14.76 -9.42
CA GLN A 122 36.31 -15.29 -8.06
C GLN A 122 37.61 -15.99 -7.63
N ALA A 123 38.26 -16.73 -8.54
CA ALA A 123 39.55 -17.36 -8.30
C ALA A 123 40.71 -16.34 -8.26
N ASN A 124 40.65 -15.32 -9.13
CA ASN A 124 41.66 -14.27 -9.22
C ASN A 124 41.03 -12.91 -8.90
N PRO A 125 40.92 -12.53 -7.61
CA PRO A 125 40.34 -11.26 -7.24
C PRO A 125 41.22 -10.12 -7.74
N THR A 126 40.65 -9.28 -8.58
CA THR A 126 41.33 -8.12 -9.16
C THR A 126 41.74 -7.12 -8.09
N THR A 127 42.85 -6.43 -8.33
CA THR A 127 43.45 -5.51 -7.35
C THR A 127 42.57 -4.26 -7.18
N ALA A 128 42.54 -3.68 -5.98
CA ALA A 128 41.76 -2.46 -5.70
C ALA A 128 42.10 -1.28 -6.65
N ALA A 129 43.34 -1.20 -7.11
CA ALA A 129 43.79 -0.18 -8.07
C ALA A 129 43.14 -0.32 -9.46
N THR A 130 42.99 -1.54 -9.97
CA THR A 130 42.27 -1.80 -11.22
C THR A 130 40.78 -1.49 -11.08
N MET A 131 40.18 -1.82 -9.93
CA MET A 131 38.77 -1.52 -9.67
C MET A 131 38.42 -0.02 -9.63
N LEU A 132 39.39 0.83 -9.33
CA LEU A 132 39.21 2.30 -9.28
C LEU A 132 39.14 2.94 -10.67
N LEU A 133 39.48 2.21 -11.75
CA LEU A 133 39.41 2.75 -13.10
C LEU A 133 37.96 3.17 -13.47
N PRO A 134 37.81 4.06 -14.48
CA PRO A 134 36.51 4.39 -15.05
C PRO A 134 35.73 3.15 -15.52
N ALA A 135 34.41 3.20 -15.41
CA ALA A 135 33.51 2.05 -15.63
C ALA A 135 33.64 1.37 -17.01
N HIS A 136 33.98 2.16 -18.04
CA HIS A 136 34.16 1.71 -19.41
C HIS A 136 35.52 1.02 -19.66
N LEU A 137 36.46 1.13 -18.71
CA LEU A 137 37.80 0.53 -18.79
C LEU A 137 37.93 -0.71 -17.88
N ASN A 138 36.90 -1.00 -17.08
CA ASN A 138 36.89 -2.11 -16.14
C ASN A 138 36.09 -3.29 -16.68
N PRO A 139 36.73 -4.34 -17.21
CA PRO A 139 36.03 -5.53 -17.72
C PRO A 139 35.25 -6.26 -16.61
N GLU A 140 35.69 -6.16 -15.37
CA GLU A 140 34.97 -6.75 -14.23
C GLU A 140 33.69 -5.96 -13.88
N TYR A 141 33.69 -4.65 -14.06
CA TYR A 141 32.50 -3.84 -13.85
C TYR A 141 31.41 -4.19 -14.87
N THR A 142 31.79 -4.36 -16.14
CA THR A 142 30.87 -4.80 -17.18
C THR A 142 30.32 -6.20 -16.88
N LEU A 143 31.17 -7.11 -16.38
CA LEU A 143 30.74 -8.44 -15.95
C LEU A 143 29.74 -8.38 -14.79
N ILE A 144 29.95 -7.53 -13.78
CA ILE A 144 29.01 -7.39 -12.66
C ILE A 144 27.63 -6.91 -13.14
N VAL A 145 27.58 -5.97 -14.07
CA VAL A 145 26.33 -5.49 -14.66
C VAL A 145 25.66 -6.60 -15.49
N GLN A 146 26.43 -7.33 -16.31
CA GLN A 146 25.93 -8.47 -17.08
C GLN A 146 25.42 -9.60 -16.18
N ALA A 147 26.11 -9.88 -15.08
CA ALA A 147 25.74 -10.88 -14.09
C ALA A 147 24.42 -10.48 -13.39
N ASN A 148 24.23 -9.20 -13.08
CA ASN A 148 22.96 -8.73 -12.51
C ASN A 148 21.81 -8.89 -13.51
N ASN A 149 21.98 -8.47 -14.77
CA ASN A 149 20.96 -8.68 -15.80
C ASN A 149 20.68 -10.17 -16.05
N LEU A 150 21.72 -11.01 -16.03
CA LEU A 150 21.56 -12.46 -16.11
C LEU A 150 20.77 -13.01 -14.91
N SER A 151 20.93 -12.45 -13.71
CA SER A 151 20.14 -12.84 -12.55
C SER A 151 18.64 -12.59 -12.74
N VAL A 152 18.27 -11.49 -13.39
CA VAL A 152 16.87 -11.18 -13.73
C VAL A 152 16.35 -12.15 -14.79
N ASP A 153 17.15 -12.42 -15.82
CA ASP A 153 16.84 -13.42 -16.86
C ASP A 153 16.60 -14.81 -16.23
N VAL A 154 17.42 -15.21 -15.24
CA VAL A 154 17.25 -16.47 -14.49
C VAL A 154 15.97 -16.45 -13.66
N ASP A 155 15.64 -15.35 -12.98
CA ASP A 155 14.42 -15.24 -12.17
C ASP A 155 13.16 -15.34 -13.04
N ASN A 156 13.17 -14.67 -14.20
CA ASN A 156 12.13 -14.76 -15.22
C ASN A 156 11.94 -16.21 -15.69
N GLU A 157 13.02 -16.93 -15.98
CA GLU A 157 12.95 -18.31 -16.43
C GLU A 157 12.48 -19.27 -15.32
N ILE A 158 12.89 -19.05 -14.07
CA ILE A 158 12.38 -19.81 -12.91
C ILE A 158 10.84 -19.66 -12.81
N LEU A 159 10.29 -18.46 -13.07
CA LEU A 159 8.83 -18.27 -13.07
C LEU A 159 8.13 -19.05 -14.18
N VAL A 160 8.73 -19.10 -15.37
CA VAL A 160 8.19 -19.84 -16.50
C VAL A 160 8.27 -21.36 -16.24
N VAL A 161 9.39 -21.85 -15.69
CA VAL A 161 9.56 -23.26 -15.31
C VAL A 161 8.61 -23.64 -14.17
N HIS A 162 8.44 -22.77 -13.17
CA HIS A 162 7.45 -22.96 -12.12
C HIS A 162 6.03 -23.11 -12.68
N LYS A 163 5.67 -22.27 -13.66
CA LYS A 163 4.38 -22.40 -14.34
C LYS A 163 4.27 -23.72 -15.11
N PHE A 164 5.30 -24.12 -15.84
CA PHE A 164 5.33 -25.41 -16.54
C PHE A 164 5.07 -26.56 -15.58
N ILE A 165 5.79 -26.61 -14.45
CA ILE A 165 5.63 -27.66 -13.43
C ILE A 165 4.19 -27.67 -12.92
N ARG A 166 3.62 -26.49 -12.66
CA ARG A 166 2.26 -26.34 -12.14
C ARG A 166 1.19 -26.81 -13.12
N ASP A 167 1.27 -26.42 -14.39
CA ASP A 167 0.27 -26.78 -15.39
C ASP A 167 0.25 -28.30 -15.64
N HIS A 168 1.42 -28.95 -15.64
CA HIS A 168 1.52 -30.42 -15.77
C HIS A 168 1.11 -31.15 -14.48
N TYR A 169 1.52 -30.65 -13.31
CA TYR A 169 1.24 -31.30 -12.02
C TYR A 169 -0.20 -31.07 -11.51
N ALA A 170 -0.93 -30.10 -12.07
CA ALA A 170 -2.33 -29.82 -11.75
C ALA A 170 -3.25 -31.02 -12.00
N SER A 171 -2.90 -31.92 -12.93
CA SER A 171 -3.64 -33.17 -13.16
C SER A 171 -3.60 -34.13 -11.95
N LYS A 172 -2.49 -34.11 -11.20
CA LYS A 172 -2.31 -34.91 -9.97
C LYS A 172 -2.79 -34.19 -8.73
N PHE A 173 -2.44 -32.92 -8.55
CA PHE A 173 -2.80 -32.19 -7.34
C PHE A 173 -3.14 -30.73 -7.65
N PRO A 174 -4.38 -30.45 -8.10
CA PRO A 174 -4.78 -29.11 -8.54
C PRO A 174 -4.81 -28.11 -7.39
N GLU A 175 -5.10 -28.53 -6.16
CA GLU A 175 -5.19 -27.62 -5.02
C GLU A 175 -3.81 -27.12 -4.55
N LEU A 176 -2.71 -27.79 -4.92
CA LEU A 176 -1.36 -27.46 -4.43
C LEU A 176 -0.92 -26.04 -4.81
N GLU A 177 -1.33 -25.55 -5.99
CA GLU A 177 -1.03 -24.17 -6.44
C GLU A 177 -1.60 -23.13 -5.48
N GLN A 178 -2.82 -23.34 -4.98
CA GLN A 178 -3.49 -22.37 -4.11
C GLN A 178 -2.90 -22.38 -2.70
N LEU A 179 -2.36 -23.51 -2.26
CA LEU A 179 -1.79 -23.70 -0.93
C LEU A 179 -0.37 -23.14 -0.84
N VAL A 180 0.44 -23.35 -1.88
CA VAL A 180 1.87 -22.96 -1.90
C VAL A 180 2.11 -21.92 -2.98
N VAL A 181 2.12 -20.66 -2.56
CA VAL A 181 2.25 -19.48 -3.45
C VAL A 181 3.71 -19.24 -3.88
N ASP A 182 4.68 -19.64 -3.05
CA ASP A 182 6.10 -19.39 -3.33
C ASP A 182 6.67 -20.43 -4.33
N PRO A 183 7.28 -20.00 -5.45
CA PRO A 183 7.77 -20.91 -6.48
C PRO A 183 8.81 -21.92 -5.98
N ALA A 184 9.75 -21.49 -5.15
CA ALA A 184 10.81 -22.36 -4.65
C ALA A 184 10.26 -23.45 -3.71
N MET A 185 9.34 -23.06 -2.80
CA MET A 185 8.64 -24.02 -1.95
C MET A 185 7.75 -24.97 -2.76
N TYR A 186 7.06 -24.48 -3.79
CA TYR A 186 6.19 -25.30 -4.64
C TYR A 186 6.97 -26.40 -5.35
N ILE A 187 8.08 -26.05 -6.04
CA ILE A 187 8.91 -27.01 -6.78
C ILE A 187 9.49 -28.09 -5.84
N ARG A 188 9.98 -27.70 -4.66
CA ARG A 188 10.48 -28.65 -3.66
C ARG A 188 9.38 -29.57 -3.12
N SER A 189 8.16 -29.05 -2.97
CA SER A 189 7.01 -29.82 -2.52
C SER A 189 6.56 -30.84 -3.58
N VAL A 190 6.52 -30.43 -4.86
CA VAL A 190 6.22 -31.33 -5.98
C VAL A 190 7.24 -32.47 -6.07
N ARG A 191 8.54 -32.17 -5.90
CA ARG A 191 9.56 -33.21 -5.87
C ARG A 191 9.37 -34.19 -4.71
N ALA A 192 9.07 -33.69 -3.51
CA ALA A 192 8.86 -34.56 -2.35
C ALA A 192 7.61 -35.45 -2.49
N LEU A 193 6.50 -34.89 -3.01
CA LEU A 193 5.25 -35.62 -3.21
C LEU A 193 5.31 -36.64 -4.35
N ALA A 194 6.21 -36.43 -5.31
CA ALA A 194 6.48 -37.32 -6.43
C ALA A 194 5.21 -37.77 -7.20
N ASN A 195 5.20 -38.96 -7.80
CA ASN A 195 4.00 -39.62 -8.33
C ASN A 195 3.43 -40.67 -7.35
N GLU A 196 3.69 -40.52 -6.04
CA GLU A 196 3.20 -41.45 -5.01
C GLU A 196 1.66 -41.49 -4.95
N GLU A 197 1.10 -42.67 -4.64
CA GLU A 197 -0.35 -42.89 -4.54
C GLU A 197 -0.94 -42.23 -3.29
N ASP A 198 -0.20 -42.27 -2.18
CA ASP A 198 -0.62 -41.73 -0.88
C ASP A 198 0.23 -40.50 -0.50
N PRO A 199 -0.20 -39.27 -0.86
CA PRO A 199 0.51 -38.04 -0.52
C PRO A 199 0.61 -37.77 1.00
N THR A 200 -0.14 -38.50 1.83
CA THR A 200 -0.14 -38.36 3.30
C THR A 200 1.05 -39.01 3.99
N LYS A 201 1.74 -39.93 3.31
CA LYS A 201 2.91 -40.67 3.85
C LYS A 201 4.23 -39.93 3.61
N VAL A 202 4.20 -38.83 2.88
CA VAL A 202 5.39 -38.06 2.51
C VAL A 202 5.70 -37.03 3.59
N ASP A 203 6.95 -37.05 4.06
CA ASP A 203 7.43 -36.06 5.02
C ASP A 203 7.77 -34.74 4.32
N LEU A 204 6.90 -33.74 4.48
CA LEU A 204 7.11 -32.37 3.98
C LEU A 204 7.83 -31.47 5.00
N THR A 205 8.36 -32.05 6.08
CA THR A 205 9.04 -31.32 7.14
C THR A 205 10.34 -30.70 6.63
N GLY A 206 10.57 -29.42 6.94
CA GLY A 206 11.73 -28.66 6.45
C GLY A 206 11.56 -28.01 5.07
N ILE A 207 10.53 -28.38 4.31
CA ILE A 207 10.18 -27.73 3.03
C ILE A 207 9.13 -26.64 3.25
N LEU A 208 8.06 -27.00 3.97
CA LEU A 208 6.91 -26.12 4.22
C LEU A 208 6.76 -25.79 5.71
N PRO A 209 6.18 -24.62 6.07
CA PRO A 209 5.77 -24.36 7.44
C PRO A 209 4.70 -25.34 7.92
N ALA A 210 4.70 -25.68 9.22
CA ALA A 210 3.78 -26.68 9.80
C ALA A 210 2.29 -26.39 9.52
N ALA A 211 1.89 -25.12 9.49
CA ALA A 211 0.52 -24.72 9.15
C ALA A 211 0.15 -25.07 7.70
N VAL A 212 1.08 -24.90 6.76
CA VAL A 212 0.88 -25.23 5.35
C VAL A 212 0.89 -26.74 5.16
N ILE A 213 1.78 -27.48 5.86
CA ILE A 213 1.79 -28.95 5.85
C ILE A 213 0.43 -29.51 6.25
N MET A 214 -0.16 -29.01 7.35
CA MET A 214 -1.50 -29.46 7.78
C MET A 214 -2.55 -29.20 6.70
N SER A 215 -2.54 -28.01 6.08
CA SER A 215 -3.49 -27.72 4.99
C SER A 215 -3.30 -28.65 3.81
N VAL A 216 -2.06 -28.92 3.39
CA VAL A 216 -1.74 -29.81 2.26
C VAL A 216 -2.16 -31.24 2.56
N VAL A 217 -1.90 -31.76 3.76
CA VAL A 217 -2.31 -33.13 4.15
C VAL A 217 -3.83 -33.25 4.19
N VAL A 218 -4.54 -32.27 4.76
CA VAL A 218 -6.01 -32.28 4.80
C VAL A 218 -6.59 -32.22 3.39
N THR A 219 -6.12 -31.31 2.53
CA THR A 219 -6.61 -31.24 1.13
C THR A 219 -6.24 -32.46 0.31
N ALA A 220 -5.08 -33.06 0.59
CA ALA A 220 -4.65 -34.29 -0.06
C ALA A 220 -5.56 -35.48 0.26
N THR A 221 -6.24 -35.51 1.41
CA THR A 221 -7.25 -36.56 1.71
C THR A 221 -8.54 -36.41 0.89
N THR A 222 -8.83 -35.22 0.37
CA THR A 222 -10.04 -34.91 -0.41
C THR A 222 -9.74 -34.53 -1.86
N THR A 223 -8.49 -34.70 -2.32
CA THR A 223 -8.09 -34.26 -3.66
C THR A 223 -8.75 -35.13 -4.74
N SER A 224 -9.20 -34.50 -5.83
CA SER A 224 -9.83 -35.16 -6.97
C SER A 224 -8.84 -35.55 -8.07
N GLY A 225 -7.54 -35.42 -7.83
CA GLY A 225 -6.50 -35.66 -8.83
C GLY A 225 -6.29 -37.13 -9.19
N LYS A 226 -5.49 -37.35 -10.24
CA LYS A 226 -5.16 -38.70 -10.75
C LYS A 226 -3.65 -38.88 -10.83
N GLN A 227 -3.18 -40.13 -10.80
CA GLN A 227 -1.77 -40.41 -11.03
C GLN A 227 -1.35 -39.96 -12.44
N LEU A 228 -0.18 -39.34 -12.54
CA LEU A 228 0.41 -38.90 -13.80
C LEU A 228 0.91 -40.11 -14.59
N SER A 229 0.93 -39.99 -15.93
CA SER A 229 1.63 -40.98 -16.76
C SER A 229 3.15 -40.89 -16.52
N ASP A 230 3.88 -41.98 -16.75
CA ASP A 230 5.34 -41.98 -16.61
C ASP A 230 6.02 -40.95 -17.52
N ALA A 231 5.45 -40.68 -18.70
CA ALA A 231 5.96 -39.67 -19.61
C ALA A 231 5.81 -38.26 -19.04
N ASP A 232 4.62 -37.94 -18.51
CA ASP A 232 4.33 -36.63 -17.92
C ASP A 232 5.13 -36.41 -16.63
N TRP A 233 5.24 -37.46 -15.80
CA TRP A 233 6.05 -37.42 -14.59
C TRP A 233 7.53 -37.18 -14.90
N ASN A 234 8.09 -37.87 -15.90
CA ASN A 234 9.46 -37.63 -16.33
C ASN A 234 9.68 -36.21 -16.85
N ALA A 235 8.70 -35.61 -17.54
CA ALA A 235 8.76 -34.23 -17.98
C ALA A 235 8.79 -33.25 -16.78
N VAL A 236 7.93 -33.47 -15.78
CA VAL A 236 7.91 -32.69 -14.52
C VAL A 236 9.21 -32.85 -13.75
N GLN A 237 9.75 -34.07 -13.65
CA GLN A 237 11.01 -34.34 -12.97
C GLN A 237 12.18 -33.61 -13.63
N ARG A 238 12.28 -33.65 -14.98
CA ARG A 238 13.28 -32.86 -15.73
C ARG A 238 13.13 -31.36 -15.49
N ALA A 239 11.90 -30.86 -15.36
CA ALA A 239 11.63 -29.46 -15.06
C ALA A 239 12.13 -29.07 -13.66
N CYS A 240 11.88 -29.90 -12.66
CA CYS A 240 12.37 -29.70 -11.29
C CYS A 240 13.91 -29.69 -11.25
N ASP A 241 14.58 -30.59 -11.97
CA ASP A 241 16.04 -30.64 -12.04
C ASP A 241 16.64 -29.43 -12.76
N LEU A 242 15.95 -28.91 -13.78
CA LEU A 242 16.32 -27.65 -14.44
C LEU A 242 16.14 -26.46 -13.48
N ALA A 243 15.04 -26.40 -12.74
CA ALA A 243 14.80 -25.34 -11.76
C ALA A 243 15.89 -25.27 -10.69
N ASP A 244 16.39 -26.40 -10.19
CA ASP A 244 17.51 -26.43 -9.24
C ASP A 244 18.79 -25.89 -9.86
N ARG A 245 19.11 -26.27 -11.10
CA ARG A 245 20.30 -25.78 -11.81
C ARG A 245 20.25 -24.27 -11.98
N LEU A 246 19.08 -23.72 -12.29
CA LEU A 246 18.85 -22.27 -12.33
C LEU A 246 18.96 -21.64 -10.93
N GLU A 247 18.42 -22.27 -9.89
CA GLU A 247 18.52 -21.79 -8.51
C GLU A 247 19.98 -21.74 -8.03
N ASP A 248 20.80 -22.72 -8.39
CA ASP A 248 22.22 -22.78 -8.07
C ASP A 248 23.03 -21.75 -8.86
N ALA A 249 22.73 -21.56 -10.15
CA ALA A 249 23.33 -20.48 -10.93
C ALA A 249 22.98 -19.10 -10.35
N ARG A 250 21.72 -18.88 -9.96
CA ARG A 250 21.27 -17.66 -9.26
C ARG A 250 22.04 -17.43 -7.97
N LYS A 251 22.22 -18.46 -7.13
CA LYS A 251 23.01 -18.38 -5.88
C LYS A 251 24.47 -18.00 -6.16
N LYS A 252 25.10 -18.60 -7.18
CA LYS A 252 26.48 -18.26 -7.59
C LYS A 252 26.60 -16.80 -8.02
N ILE A 253 25.71 -16.35 -8.90
CA ILE A 253 25.65 -14.95 -9.38
C ILE A 253 25.44 -14.00 -8.19
N PHE A 254 24.48 -14.29 -7.33
CA PHE A 254 24.20 -13.47 -6.15
C PHE A 254 25.42 -13.35 -5.23
N MET A 255 26.14 -14.45 -4.99
CA MET A 255 27.30 -14.44 -4.12
C MET A 255 28.45 -13.62 -4.70
N TYR A 256 28.67 -13.74 -6.01
CA TYR A 256 29.64 -12.92 -6.73
C TYR A 256 29.28 -11.42 -6.65
N VAL A 257 28.05 -11.05 -7.00
CA VAL A 257 27.58 -9.65 -6.97
C VAL A 257 27.66 -9.08 -5.55
N SER A 258 27.31 -9.86 -4.53
CA SER A 258 27.41 -9.44 -3.12
C SER A 258 28.85 -9.15 -2.70
N SER A 259 29.82 -9.99 -3.14
CA SER A 259 31.25 -9.78 -2.84
C SER A 259 31.83 -8.51 -3.47
N ARG A 260 31.28 -8.08 -4.62
CA ARG A 260 31.70 -6.88 -5.36
C ARG A 260 30.79 -5.68 -5.15
N MET A 261 29.85 -5.76 -4.20
CA MET A 261 28.87 -4.71 -3.99
C MET A 261 29.49 -3.38 -3.52
N ASN A 262 30.58 -3.41 -2.75
CA ASN A 262 31.30 -2.20 -2.34
C ASN A 262 31.89 -1.41 -3.52
N VAL A 263 32.17 -2.07 -4.64
CA VAL A 263 32.64 -1.40 -5.87
C VAL A 263 31.47 -0.89 -6.70
N LEU A 264 30.37 -1.64 -6.72
CA LEU A 264 29.18 -1.32 -7.51
C LEU A 264 28.35 -0.19 -6.90
N ALA A 265 28.03 -0.30 -5.61
CA ALA A 265 27.14 0.58 -4.86
C ALA A 265 27.66 0.78 -3.42
N PRO A 266 28.77 1.53 -3.24
CA PRO A 266 29.36 1.76 -1.92
C PRO A 266 28.42 2.50 -0.97
N ASN A 267 27.68 3.51 -1.45
CA ASN A 267 26.80 4.30 -0.58
C ASN A 267 25.57 3.50 -0.13
N LEU A 268 24.98 2.71 -1.03
CA LEU A 268 23.87 1.81 -0.69
C LEU A 268 24.29 0.74 0.32
N SER A 269 25.48 0.16 0.13
CA SER A 269 26.05 -0.86 1.01
C SER A 269 26.33 -0.33 2.41
N ALA A 270 26.81 0.90 2.53
CA ALA A 270 27.06 1.53 3.82
C ALA A 270 25.79 1.63 4.69
N ILE A 271 24.61 1.80 4.06
CA ILE A 271 23.32 1.94 4.77
C ILE A 271 22.72 0.58 5.15
N VAL A 272 22.55 -0.32 4.18
CA VAL A 272 21.73 -1.56 4.37
C VAL A 272 22.57 -2.83 4.48
N GLY A 273 23.88 -2.73 4.23
CA GLY A 273 24.79 -3.87 4.11
C GLY A 273 24.83 -4.45 2.69
N THR A 274 25.94 -5.12 2.35
CA THR A 274 26.21 -5.65 1.00
C THR A 274 25.24 -6.75 0.58
N THR A 275 24.80 -7.60 1.51
CA THR A 275 23.86 -8.70 1.25
C THR A 275 22.47 -8.18 0.92
N THR A 276 21.95 -7.25 1.72
CA THR A 276 20.65 -6.63 1.48
C THR A 276 20.68 -5.73 0.25
N ALA A 277 21.78 -5.00 0.03
CA ALA A 277 21.97 -4.21 -1.19
C ALA A 277 21.95 -5.09 -2.44
N ALA A 278 22.62 -6.24 -2.44
CA ALA A 278 22.56 -7.20 -3.53
C ALA A 278 21.14 -7.71 -3.80
N LYS A 279 20.37 -8.04 -2.75
CA LYS A 279 18.96 -8.46 -2.90
C LYS A 279 18.09 -7.37 -3.50
N LEU A 280 18.27 -6.12 -3.05
CA LEU A 280 17.54 -4.96 -3.59
C LEU A 280 17.90 -4.71 -5.05
N LEU A 281 19.17 -4.84 -5.42
CA LEU A 281 19.64 -4.62 -6.78
C LEU A 281 19.19 -5.73 -7.73
N GLY A 282 19.17 -6.98 -7.26
CA GLY A 282 18.71 -8.12 -8.06
C GLY A 282 17.22 -8.02 -8.37
N VAL A 283 16.38 -7.76 -7.36
CA VAL A 283 14.91 -7.64 -7.55
C VAL A 283 14.50 -6.33 -8.21
N ALA A 284 15.34 -5.30 -8.20
CA ALA A 284 15.04 -4.07 -8.91
C ALA A 284 15.52 -4.07 -10.36
N GLY A 285 16.22 -5.11 -10.84
CA GLY A 285 16.78 -5.13 -12.19
C GLY A 285 18.01 -4.23 -12.38
N GLY A 286 18.78 -4.00 -11.32
CA GLY A 286 20.01 -3.23 -11.34
C GLY A 286 19.95 -1.84 -10.72
N LEU A 287 21.11 -1.18 -10.69
CA LEU A 287 21.27 0.12 -10.04
C LEU A 287 20.48 1.24 -10.73
N GLY A 288 20.42 1.21 -12.06
CA GLY A 288 19.68 2.20 -12.85
C GLY A 288 18.17 2.15 -12.61
N ALA A 289 17.61 0.94 -12.53
CA ALA A 289 16.20 0.74 -12.25
C ALA A 289 15.86 1.09 -10.79
N LEU A 290 16.69 0.64 -9.82
CA LEU A 290 16.53 1.01 -8.40
C LEU A 290 16.55 2.54 -8.17
N ALA A 291 17.40 3.28 -8.89
CA ALA A 291 17.48 4.74 -8.80
C ALA A 291 16.21 5.46 -9.31
N LYS A 292 15.53 4.88 -10.32
CA LYS A 292 14.27 5.40 -10.87
C LYS A 292 13.07 5.08 -9.97
N MET A 293 13.14 4.00 -9.18
CA MET A 293 12.05 3.62 -8.28
C MET A 293 11.78 4.68 -7.19
N PRO A 294 10.51 4.92 -6.83
CA PRO A 294 10.17 5.78 -5.71
C PRO A 294 10.43 5.07 -4.37
N ALA A 295 10.71 5.86 -3.33
CA ALA A 295 11.03 5.37 -1.99
C ALA A 295 9.97 4.44 -1.37
N CYS A 296 8.69 4.64 -1.69
CA CYS A 296 7.59 3.81 -1.19
C CYS A 296 7.61 2.37 -1.74
N ASN A 297 8.16 2.17 -2.94
CA ASN A 297 8.24 0.85 -3.56
C ASN A 297 9.49 0.12 -3.05
N VAL A 298 10.60 0.83 -2.89
CA VAL A 298 11.89 0.24 -2.48
C VAL A 298 11.82 -0.45 -1.12
N HIS A 299 11.08 0.09 -0.16
CA HIS A 299 10.93 -0.57 1.13
C HIS A 299 10.03 -1.82 1.10
N LEU A 300 9.22 -1.99 0.05
CA LEU A 300 8.37 -3.15 -0.18
C LEU A 300 9.04 -4.23 -1.05
N LEU A 301 10.23 -3.95 -1.62
CA LEU A 301 10.96 -4.95 -2.41
C LEU A 301 11.26 -6.19 -1.57
N GLY A 302 10.95 -7.35 -2.13
CA GLY A 302 11.08 -8.64 -1.44
C GLY A 302 9.97 -8.94 -0.44
N ALA A 303 8.92 -8.11 -0.34
CA ALA A 303 7.77 -8.43 0.50
C ALA A 303 7.00 -9.60 -0.10
N GLN A 304 6.91 -10.69 0.66
CA GLN A 304 6.15 -11.88 0.23
C GLN A 304 4.66 -11.56 0.13
N ARG A 305 4.01 -12.11 -0.90
CA ARG A 305 2.56 -12.03 -1.05
C ARG A 305 1.90 -12.73 0.14
N LYS A 306 0.75 -12.21 0.57
CA LYS A 306 0.00 -12.76 1.70
C LYS A 306 -0.40 -14.19 1.37
N ILE A 307 0.09 -15.15 2.15
CA ILE A 307 -0.45 -16.50 2.15
C ILE A 307 -1.60 -16.47 3.15
N THR A 308 -2.84 -16.57 2.68
CA THR A 308 -4.05 -16.69 3.51
C THR A 308 -4.18 -18.05 4.20
N ALA A 309 -3.10 -18.85 4.19
CA ALA A 309 -3.04 -20.13 4.86
C ALA A 309 -2.80 -19.91 6.36
N GLY A 310 -3.82 -20.22 7.14
CA GLY A 310 -3.81 -20.14 8.60
C GLY A 310 -4.80 -19.09 9.13
N PHE A 311 -5.62 -19.49 10.10
CA PHE A 311 -6.61 -18.66 10.79
C PHE A 311 -6.02 -17.48 11.61
N SER A 312 -4.74 -17.14 11.42
CA SER A 312 -4.05 -16.11 12.20
C SER A 312 -3.75 -14.87 11.36
N THR A 313 -4.33 -13.74 11.75
CA THR A 313 -3.97 -12.40 11.27
C THR A 313 -2.74 -11.83 11.97
N ALA A 314 -2.32 -12.42 13.10
CA ALA A 314 -1.31 -11.86 13.99
C ALA A 314 0.14 -12.21 13.58
N THR A 315 0.35 -13.34 12.92
CA THR A 315 1.71 -13.85 12.65
C THR A 315 2.36 -13.18 11.43
N GLN A 316 1.58 -12.72 10.46
CA GLN A 316 2.12 -12.10 9.23
C GLN A 316 2.24 -10.58 9.38
N ARG A 317 3.48 -10.11 9.55
CA ARG A 317 3.80 -8.68 9.53
C ARG A 317 3.67 -8.13 8.11
N ARG A 318 2.73 -7.21 7.93
CA ARG A 318 2.50 -6.54 6.63
C ARG A 318 3.71 -5.69 6.25
N HIS A 319 3.94 -5.57 4.95
CA HIS A 319 4.94 -4.66 4.38
C HIS A 319 6.38 -4.97 4.79
N THR A 320 6.73 -6.24 5.04
CA THR A 320 8.09 -6.66 5.42
C THR A 320 8.88 -7.12 4.19
N GLY A 321 9.76 -6.24 3.69
CA GLY A 321 10.65 -6.52 2.54
C GLY A 321 12.10 -6.80 2.96
N PHE A 322 13.04 -6.77 2.01
CA PHE A 322 14.47 -6.99 2.32
C PHE A 322 15.06 -5.96 3.28
N ILE A 323 14.63 -4.70 3.18
CA ILE A 323 15.07 -3.64 4.11
C ILE A 323 14.72 -3.98 5.56
N PHE A 324 13.63 -4.72 5.78
CA PHE A 324 13.23 -5.16 7.11
C PHE A 324 14.24 -6.15 7.74
N GLN A 325 14.96 -6.90 6.91
CA GLN A 325 16.02 -7.84 7.32
C GLN A 325 17.35 -7.13 7.61
N SER A 326 17.43 -5.81 7.37
CA SER A 326 18.65 -5.06 7.67
C SER A 326 18.92 -4.99 9.17
N GLU A 327 20.20 -4.95 9.52
CA GLU A 327 20.65 -4.90 10.91
C GLU A 327 20.02 -3.73 11.69
N LEU A 328 19.95 -2.55 11.07
CA LEU A 328 19.36 -1.34 11.68
C LEU A 328 17.89 -1.52 12.08
N VAL A 329 17.10 -2.23 11.27
CA VAL A 329 15.69 -2.50 11.59
C VAL A 329 15.58 -3.61 12.63
N SER A 330 16.38 -4.66 12.51
CA SER A 330 16.35 -5.79 13.43
C SER A 330 16.72 -5.41 14.87
N GLN A 331 17.62 -4.44 15.06
CA GLN A 331 18.02 -3.95 16.37
C GLN A 331 16.97 -3.01 17.02
N THR A 332 16.06 -2.45 16.22
CA THR A 332 15.06 -1.49 16.70
C THR A 332 13.84 -2.19 17.30
N PRO A 333 13.20 -1.66 18.37
CA PRO A 333 11.95 -2.21 18.91
C PRO A 333 10.83 -2.30 17.87
N PRO A 334 9.94 -3.32 17.95
CA PRO A 334 8.95 -3.62 16.90
C PRO A 334 7.96 -2.48 16.61
N GLU A 335 7.69 -1.64 17.60
CA GLU A 335 6.82 -0.46 17.48
C GLU A 335 7.35 0.57 16.47
N TYR A 336 8.67 0.68 16.35
CA TYR A 336 9.33 1.67 15.49
C TYR A 336 9.86 1.09 14.18
N GLN A 337 9.97 -0.24 14.06
CA GLN A 337 10.52 -0.92 12.89
C GLN A 337 9.87 -0.47 11.57
N LEU A 338 8.55 -0.33 11.51
CA LEU A 338 7.83 0.11 10.30
C LEU A 338 8.08 1.59 9.94
N LYS A 339 8.25 2.46 10.95
CA LYS A 339 8.62 3.86 10.71
C LYS A 339 10.05 3.93 10.18
N LEU A 340 10.96 3.18 10.80
CA LEU A 340 12.36 3.13 10.42
C LEU A 340 12.58 2.56 9.02
N GLN A 341 11.91 1.47 8.66
CA GLN A 341 11.97 0.85 7.35
C GLN A 341 11.66 1.85 6.22
N ARG A 342 10.65 2.71 6.41
CA ARG A 342 10.31 3.78 5.43
C ARG A 342 11.43 4.80 5.30
N THR A 343 12.04 5.19 6.42
CA THR A 343 13.18 6.11 6.44
C THR A 343 14.39 5.50 5.73
N ILE A 344 14.72 4.24 6.01
CA ILE A 344 15.83 3.54 5.36
C ILE A 344 15.57 3.41 3.86
N GLY A 345 14.38 2.96 3.43
CA GLY A 345 14.05 2.89 2.00
C GLY A 345 14.22 4.22 1.27
N ALA A 346 13.80 5.34 1.90
CA ALA A 346 14.01 6.67 1.33
C ALA A 346 15.49 7.04 1.21
N LYS A 347 16.32 6.74 2.22
CA LYS A 347 17.76 7.01 2.17
C LYS A 347 18.50 6.08 1.21
N SER A 348 18.07 4.82 1.10
CA SER A 348 18.60 3.85 0.14
C SER A 348 18.38 4.29 -1.30
N VAL A 349 17.23 4.88 -1.65
CA VAL A 349 16.99 5.45 -2.99
C VAL A 349 17.94 6.62 -3.28
N LEU A 350 18.15 7.51 -2.30
CA LEU A 350 19.09 8.63 -2.46
C LEU A 350 20.53 8.13 -2.65
N ALA A 351 20.94 7.11 -1.88
CA ALA A 351 22.24 6.47 -2.03
C ALA A 351 22.39 5.78 -3.39
N ALA A 352 21.37 5.05 -3.85
CA ALA A 352 21.38 4.39 -5.16
C ALA A 352 21.50 5.40 -6.31
N ARG A 353 20.84 6.57 -6.21
CA ARG A 353 20.99 7.67 -7.18
C ARG A 353 22.40 8.25 -7.20
N MET A 354 23.01 8.42 -6.02
CA MET A 354 24.40 8.88 -5.90
C MET A 354 25.39 7.85 -6.48
N ASP A 355 25.17 6.56 -6.21
CA ASP A 355 25.97 5.46 -6.74
C ASP A 355 25.85 5.36 -8.28
N LEU A 356 24.68 5.67 -8.85
CA LEU A 356 24.47 5.72 -10.30
C LEU A 356 25.26 6.87 -10.95
N GLU A 357 25.29 8.05 -10.30
CA GLU A 357 26.03 9.22 -10.80
C GLU A 357 27.55 9.06 -10.68
N ARG A 358 28.02 8.17 -9.80
CA ARG A 358 29.44 7.78 -9.61
C ARG A 358 30.39 8.93 -9.24
N GLN A 359 29.88 10.08 -8.78
CA GLN A 359 30.72 11.20 -8.34
C GLN A 359 31.44 10.92 -7.02
N ARG A 360 30.81 10.17 -6.09
CA ARG A 360 31.35 9.85 -4.77
C ARG A 360 31.42 8.34 -4.55
N ARG A 361 32.58 7.75 -4.82
CA ARG A 361 32.82 6.29 -4.72
C ARG A 361 33.36 5.83 -3.36
N ASP A 362 33.67 6.76 -2.46
CA ASP A 362 34.31 6.43 -1.18
C ASP A 362 33.33 5.89 -0.12
N GLY A 363 32.02 5.86 -0.40
CA GLY A 363 30.99 5.44 0.56
C GLY A 363 30.65 6.48 1.63
N SER A 364 31.41 7.57 1.73
CA SER A 364 31.23 8.64 2.73
C SER A 364 29.84 9.28 2.72
N TYR A 365 29.18 9.36 1.56
CA TYR A 365 27.81 9.85 1.49
C TYR A 365 26.83 8.87 2.15
N GLY A 366 26.99 7.57 1.90
CA GLY A 366 26.22 6.51 2.55
C GLY A 366 26.40 6.50 4.07
N GLU A 367 27.63 6.67 4.57
CA GLU A 367 27.91 6.82 6.01
C GLU A 367 27.19 8.03 6.60
N SER A 368 27.25 9.20 5.94
CA SER A 368 26.53 10.39 6.41
C SER A 368 24.99 10.21 6.44
N LEU A 369 24.46 9.35 5.58
CA LEU A 369 23.04 8.99 5.57
C LEU A 369 22.71 8.00 6.68
N ARG A 370 23.61 7.05 6.96
CA ARG A 370 23.51 6.13 8.09
C ARG A 370 23.51 6.88 9.42
N ASP A 371 24.41 7.84 9.62
CA ASP A 371 24.43 8.69 10.82
C ASP A 371 23.09 9.43 11.05
N LYS A 372 22.45 9.86 9.95
CA LYS A 372 21.13 10.51 10.02
C LYS A 372 20.03 9.52 10.39
N ILE A 373 20.15 8.26 9.99
CA ILE A 373 19.23 7.18 10.36
C ILE A 373 19.42 6.84 11.84
N GLU A 374 20.66 6.70 12.31
CA GLU A 374 20.97 6.41 13.72
C GLU A 374 20.45 7.53 14.64
N LYS A 375 20.71 8.80 14.31
CA LYS A 375 20.11 9.96 15.03
C LYS A 375 18.58 9.96 15.02
N HIS A 376 17.96 9.42 13.97
CA HIS A 376 16.51 9.30 13.90
C HIS A 376 16.00 8.17 14.81
N ILE A 377 16.72 7.05 14.89
CA ILE A 377 16.45 5.95 15.83
C ILE A 377 16.55 6.47 17.26
N ASP A 378 17.60 7.21 17.60
CA ASP A 378 17.78 7.79 18.94
C ASP A 378 16.63 8.72 19.32
N ARG A 379 16.16 9.55 18.37
CA ARG A 379 15.00 10.42 18.58
C ARG A 379 13.71 9.64 18.81
N LEU A 380 13.52 8.51 18.11
CA LEU A 380 12.35 7.66 18.30
C LEU A 380 12.42 6.87 19.62
N ALA A 381 13.61 6.53 20.08
CA ALA A 381 13.84 5.86 21.35
C ALA A 381 13.69 6.79 22.56
N ALA A 382 13.92 8.10 22.37
CA ALA A 382 13.77 9.09 23.43
C ALA A 382 12.30 9.20 23.90
N PRO A 383 12.02 9.05 25.21
CA PRO A 383 10.66 9.21 25.72
C PRO A 383 10.17 10.65 25.54
N PRO A 384 8.85 10.86 25.33
CA PRO A 384 8.31 12.20 25.29
C PRO A 384 8.59 12.93 26.62
N PRO A 385 8.80 14.25 26.60
CA PRO A 385 8.96 15.01 27.83
C PRO A 385 7.73 14.82 28.72
N SER A 386 7.94 14.65 30.02
CA SER A 386 6.85 14.43 30.97
C SER A 386 5.83 15.56 30.90
N LYS A 387 4.55 15.22 30.73
CA LYS A 387 3.45 16.20 30.72
C LYS A 387 3.46 16.94 32.07
N VAL A 388 3.68 18.26 32.05
CA VAL A 388 3.57 19.09 33.26
C VAL A 388 2.11 19.12 33.67
N THR A 389 1.81 18.80 34.93
CA THR A 389 0.45 18.89 35.48
C THR A 389 0.02 20.35 35.51
N LYS A 390 -0.73 20.78 34.48
CA LYS A 390 -1.28 22.13 34.41
C LYS A 390 -2.26 22.31 35.58
N ALA A 391 -1.96 23.25 36.47
CA ALA A 391 -2.86 23.61 37.56
C ALA A 391 -4.22 24.02 36.99
N LEU A 392 -5.30 23.60 37.66
CA LEU A 392 -6.63 24.03 37.27
C LEU A 392 -6.71 25.57 37.29
N PRO A 393 -7.47 26.18 36.36
CA PRO A 393 -7.78 27.59 36.47
C PRO A 393 -8.41 27.89 37.83
N ILE A 394 -8.04 29.02 38.42
CA ILE A 394 -8.60 29.49 39.68
C ILE A 394 -10.13 29.51 39.53
N PRO A 395 -10.90 28.84 40.42
CA PRO A 395 -12.34 28.92 40.41
C PRO A 395 -12.78 30.38 40.55
N GLY A 396 -13.34 30.93 39.47
CA GLY A 396 -13.79 32.31 39.43
C GLY A 396 -15.25 32.37 38.99
N ASP A 397 -16.12 32.82 39.88
CA ASP A 397 -17.54 33.10 39.58
C ASP A 397 -17.73 34.44 38.85
N GLY A 398 -16.74 34.83 38.04
CA GLY A 398 -16.77 36.07 37.28
C GLY A 398 -18.02 36.20 36.39
N PRO A 399 -18.38 37.42 35.98
CA PRO A 399 -19.61 37.67 35.24
C PRO A 399 -19.70 36.80 33.97
N LYS A 400 -20.77 35.98 33.89
CA LYS A 400 -20.98 35.05 32.78
C LYS A 400 -21.16 35.80 31.45
N LYS A 401 -20.36 35.46 30.45
CA LYS A 401 -20.48 36.02 29.09
C LYS A 401 -21.82 35.62 28.45
N ARG A 402 -22.75 36.57 28.30
CA ARG A 402 -24.04 36.34 27.60
C ARG A 402 -23.86 36.56 26.10
N ARG A 403 -23.95 35.48 25.30
CA ARG A 403 -23.93 35.54 23.82
C ARG A 403 -25.29 35.18 23.23
N GLY A 404 -25.75 36.00 22.27
CA GLY A 404 -27.10 35.92 21.66
C GLY A 404 -27.18 35.47 20.19
N GLY A 405 -26.08 35.04 19.56
CA GLY A 405 -26.07 34.70 18.13
C GLY A 405 -26.64 33.31 17.77
N LYS A 406 -26.97 33.09 16.49
CA LYS A 406 -27.51 31.82 15.94
C LYS A 406 -26.65 30.60 16.30
N ARG A 407 -25.32 30.71 16.16
CA ARG A 407 -24.38 29.63 16.53
C ARG A 407 -24.38 29.35 18.04
N ALA A 408 -24.40 30.39 18.87
CA ALA A 408 -24.45 30.28 20.32
C ALA A 408 -25.78 29.69 20.81
N ARG A 409 -26.90 30.06 20.17
CA ARG A 409 -28.22 29.49 20.44
C ARG A 409 -28.26 28.00 20.08
N LYS A 410 -27.76 27.62 18.89
CA LYS A 410 -27.67 26.21 18.46
C LYS A 410 -26.77 25.36 19.38
N ALA A 411 -25.66 25.92 19.87
CA ALA A 411 -24.80 25.24 20.83
C ALA A 411 -25.49 25.07 22.20
N LYS A 412 -26.18 26.11 22.70
CA LYS A 412 -26.98 26.02 23.93
C LYS A 412 -28.12 25.02 23.79
N GLU A 413 -28.83 25.01 22.65
CA GLU A 413 -29.89 24.05 22.34
C GLU A 413 -29.38 22.59 22.38
N ALA A 414 -28.14 22.33 21.93
CA ALA A 414 -27.58 20.99 21.93
C ALA A 414 -27.32 20.41 23.35
N TYR A 415 -27.05 21.27 24.33
CA TYR A 415 -26.82 20.87 25.73
C TYR A 415 -28.00 21.16 26.66
N ALA A 416 -28.99 21.93 26.21
CA ALA A 416 -30.18 22.25 26.98
C ALA A 416 -31.07 21.01 27.13
N GLN A 417 -31.77 20.92 28.26
CA GLN A 417 -32.82 19.92 28.42
C GLN A 417 -33.93 20.18 27.39
N THR A 418 -34.29 19.14 26.63
CA THR A 418 -35.40 19.18 25.68
C THR A 418 -36.71 19.43 26.41
N GLU A 419 -37.71 19.99 25.73
CA GLU A 419 -39.04 20.22 26.33
C GLU A 419 -39.67 18.91 26.81
N LEU A 420 -39.47 17.81 26.08
CA LEU A 420 -39.88 16.47 26.51
C LEU A 420 -39.21 16.07 27.83
N ARG A 421 -37.91 16.30 27.99
CA ARG A 421 -37.21 16.01 29.25
C ARG A 421 -37.66 16.92 30.39
N LYS A 422 -38.03 18.17 30.10
CA LYS A 422 -38.63 19.08 31.09
C LYS A 422 -40.01 18.60 31.54
N LEU A 423 -40.82 18.04 30.64
CA LEU A 423 -42.11 17.43 30.99
C LEU A 423 -41.94 16.14 31.77
N GLN A 424 -40.91 15.34 31.46
CA GLN A 424 -40.54 14.16 32.26
C GLN A 424 -40.21 14.53 33.71
N ASN A 425 -39.50 15.64 33.89
CA ASN A 425 -39.10 16.12 35.21
C ASN A 425 -40.25 16.79 35.99
N ARG A 426 -41.45 16.94 35.40
CA ARG A 426 -42.63 17.45 36.10
C ARG A 426 -43.47 16.28 36.57
N MET A 427 -43.88 16.33 37.83
CA MET A 427 -44.68 15.30 38.49
C MET A 427 -46.05 15.89 38.81
N ALA A 428 -47.13 15.16 38.50
CA ALA A 428 -48.47 15.55 38.90
C ALA A 428 -48.68 15.22 40.38
N PHE A 429 -49.03 16.22 41.18
CA PHE A 429 -49.19 16.01 42.62
C PHE A 429 -50.47 15.20 42.90
N GLY A 430 -50.31 14.07 43.60
CA GLY A 430 -51.43 13.22 44.01
C GLY A 430 -51.89 12.19 42.98
N GLU A 431 -51.23 12.10 41.82
CA GLU A 431 -51.49 11.08 40.80
C GLU A 431 -50.29 10.13 40.69
N ALA A 432 -50.54 8.84 40.46
CA ALA A 432 -49.48 7.86 40.25
C ALA A 432 -48.84 8.08 38.88
N GLU A 433 -47.51 8.06 38.81
CA GLU A 433 -46.79 8.26 37.55
C GLU A 433 -46.87 7.02 36.65
N GLU A 434 -46.92 7.26 35.33
CA GLU A 434 -46.72 6.20 34.36
C GLU A 434 -45.23 5.82 34.33
N GLU A 435 -44.90 4.59 34.70
CA GLU A 435 -43.53 4.08 34.72
C GLU A 435 -43.27 3.18 33.52
N VAL A 436 -42.11 3.36 32.88
CA VAL A 436 -41.63 2.44 31.85
C VAL A 436 -40.44 1.67 32.41
N GLY A 437 -40.53 0.35 32.39
CA GLY A 437 -39.45 -0.55 32.80
C GLY A 437 -38.49 -0.86 31.65
N ALA A 438 -37.19 -0.77 31.91
CA ALA A 438 -36.16 -1.31 31.02
C ALA A 438 -34.98 -1.81 31.85
N PHE A 439 -34.49 -3.03 31.57
CA PHE A 439 -33.36 -3.64 32.26
C PHE A 439 -33.45 -3.57 33.80
N ASP A 440 -34.56 -4.08 34.35
CA ASP A 440 -34.80 -4.20 35.80
C ASP A 440 -34.83 -2.86 36.59
N GLN A 441 -34.88 -1.72 35.88
CA GLN A 441 -35.08 -0.40 36.45
C GLN A 441 -36.37 0.20 35.89
N THR A 442 -37.16 0.83 36.76
CA THR A 442 -38.32 1.62 36.35
C THR A 442 -37.93 3.08 36.21
N LYS A 443 -38.47 3.73 35.17
CA LYS A 443 -38.28 5.15 34.94
C LYS A 443 -39.65 5.83 34.83
N GLY A 444 -39.92 6.75 35.74
CA GLY A 444 -41.11 7.60 35.70
C GLY A 444 -41.14 8.48 34.46
N MET A 445 -42.29 8.56 33.82
CA MET A 445 -42.55 9.42 32.67
C MET A 445 -43.05 10.81 33.08
N GLY A 446 -43.34 11.03 34.36
CA GLY A 446 -43.84 12.29 34.89
C GLY A 446 -45.10 12.73 34.16
N MET A 447 -45.12 13.96 33.64
CA MET A 447 -46.24 14.49 32.85
C MET A 447 -46.19 14.16 31.35
N ILE A 448 -45.23 13.36 30.87
CA ILE A 448 -45.24 12.89 29.47
C ILE A 448 -46.42 11.91 29.32
N GLY A 449 -47.41 12.27 28.47
CA GLY A 449 -48.58 11.43 28.19
C GLY A 449 -49.87 11.83 28.91
N ALA A 450 -49.79 12.73 29.90
CA ALA A 450 -50.94 13.12 30.74
C ALA A 450 -52.11 13.81 30.01
N THR A 451 -51.92 14.33 28.78
CA THR A 451 -52.93 15.12 28.06
C THR A 451 -53.77 14.36 27.01
N SER A 452 -53.67 13.03 26.90
CA SER A 452 -54.64 12.11 26.28
C SER A 452 -53.92 10.87 25.73
N GLY A 453 -54.57 9.70 25.83
CA GLY A 453 -54.07 8.37 25.43
C GLY A 453 -53.88 8.15 23.92
N SER A 454 -53.35 9.12 23.18
CA SER A 454 -52.89 8.95 21.80
C SER A 454 -51.46 9.46 21.67
N VAL A 455 -50.52 8.52 21.55
CA VAL A 455 -49.08 8.71 21.39
C VAL A 455 -48.77 9.32 20.02
N ARG A 456 -49.02 10.62 19.86
CA ARG A 456 -48.41 11.46 18.80
C ARG A 456 -47.68 12.69 19.36
N ALA A 457 -47.69 12.87 20.69
CA ALA A 457 -46.88 13.88 21.35
C ALA A 457 -45.47 13.33 21.62
N GLY A 458 -44.58 13.38 20.61
CA GLY A 458 -43.17 13.07 20.85
C GLY A 458 -42.38 12.63 19.64
N LEU A 459 -42.47 13.31 18.49
CA LEU A 459 -41.32 13.25 17.58
C LEU A 459 -40.14 13.87 18.34
N GLY A 460 -39.23 13.02 18.83
CA GLY A 460 -37.99 13.47 19.45
C GLY A 460 -37.33 14.51 18.53
N GLU A 461 -36.98 15.67 19.10
CA GLU A 461 -36.47 16.78 18.30
C GLU A 461 -35.29 16.32 17.45
N SER A 462 -35.37 16.54 16.12
CA SER A 462 -34.30 16.17 15.18
C SER A 462 -32.94 16.77 15.55
N LYS A 463 -32.96 17.87 16.31
CA LYS A 463 -31.81 18.60 16.85
C LYS A 463 -31.11 17.87 18.01
N SER A 464 -31.85 17.07 18.78
CA SER A 464 -31.34 16.29 19.93
C SER A 464 -30.79 14.92 19.52
N ARG A 465 -30.82 14.57 18.23
CA ARG A 465 -30.25 13.31 17.73
C ARG A 465 -28.73 13.31 17.94
N ALA A 466 -28.21 12.24 18.54
CA ALA A 466 -26.78 12.04 18.69
C ALA A 466 -26.09 12.11 17.32
N LYS A 467 -25.00 12.87 17.24
CA LYS A 467 -24.19 13.01 16.03
C LYS A 467 -22.86 12.32 16.25
N MET A 468 -22.33 11.71 15.19
CA MET A 468 -20.97 11.19 15.21
C MET A 468 -19.96 12.33 15.36
N SER A 469 -18.86 12.07 16.07
CA SER A 469 -17.71 12.98 16.12
C SER A 469 -17.14 13.20 14.71
N LYS A 470 -16.38 14.29 14.51
CA LYS A 470 -15.71 14.54 13.23
C LYS A 470 -14.81 13.36 12.85
N ALA A 471 -14.07 12.81 13.80
CA ALA A 471 -13.20 11.64 13.60
C ALA A 471 -14.01 10.41 13.15
N ASN A 472 -15.08 10.07 13.86
CA ASN A 472 -15.90 8.90 13.50
C ASN A 472 -16.61 9.10 12.16
N LYS A 473 -17.04 10.32 11.85
CA LYS A 473 -17.65 10.64 10.55
C LYS A 473 -16.64 10.49 9.39
N LEU A 474 -15.40 10.92 9.59
CA LEU A 474 -14.33 10.74 8.60
C LEU A 474 -13.96 9.27 8.46
N ARG A 475 -13.90 8.53 9.57
CA ARG A 475 -13.63 7.08 9.57
C ARG A 475 -14.71 6.29 8.83
N THR A 476 -15.99 6.53 9.13
CA THR A 476 -17.10 5.86 8.44
C THR A 476 -17.17 6.26 6.96
N ALA A 477 -16.91 7.53 6.63
CA ALA A 477 -16.82 7.96 5.24
C ALA A 477 -15.65 7.29 4.50
N ALA A 478 -14.49 7.10 5.14
CA ALA A 478 -13.36 6.41 4.54
C ALA A 478 -13.64 4.92 4.30
N LEU A 479 -14.23 4.24 5.28
CA LEU A 479 -14.65 2.83 5.16
C LEU A 479 -15.68 2.63 4.03
N ASN A 480 -16.65 3.55 3.93
CA ASN A 480 -17.66 3.49 2.86
C ASN A 480 -17.05 3.75 1.48
N ARG A 481 -16.05 4.63 1.37
CA ARG A 481 -15.32 4.83 0.11
C ARG A 481 -14.47 3.62 -0.28
N SER A 482 -13.78 3.00 0.69
CA SER A 482 -12.97 1.80 0.39
C SER A 482 -13.83 0.60 0.02
N ALA A 483 -15.01 0.43 0.62
CA ALA A 483 -15.96 -0.61 0.24
C ALA A 483 -16.51 -0.42 -1.17
N LEU A 484 -16.60 0.83 -1.65
CA LEU A 484 -17.07 1.15 -3.00
C LEU A 484 -15.99 0.96 -4.08
N LEU A 485 -14.72 1.20 -3.75
CA LEU A 485 -13.59 0.98 -4.66
C LEU A 485 -13.14 -0.49 -4.73
N GLY A 486 -13.31 -1.22 -3.63
CA GLY A 486 -12.85 -2.60 -3.51
C GLY A 486 -13.93 -3.63 -3.82
N GLY A 487 -14.47 -3.64 -5.04
CA GLY A 487 -15.08 -4.79 -5.74
C GLY A 487 -16.06 -5.75 -5.01
N ALA A 488 -16.50 -5.47 -3.79
CA ALA A 488 -17.39 -6.32 -3.03
C ALA A 488 -18.84 -5.87 -3.28
N GLN A 489 -19.67 -6.82 -3.70
CA GLN A 489 -21.09 -6.60 -4.01
C GLN A 489 -21.80 -5.72 -2.97
N PRO A 490 -22.52 -4.66 -3.38
CA PRO A 490 -23.38 -3.93 -2.47
C PRO A 490 -24.71 -4.67 -2.32
N SER A 491 -24.86 -5.43 -1.23
CA SER A 491 -26.19 -5.74 -0.71
C SER A 491 -26.81 -4.46 -0.14
N SER A 492 -27.85 -3.99 -0.82
CA SER A 492 -28.92 -3.10 -0.35
C SER A 492 -28.56 -1.71 0.24
N SER A 493 -29.01 -0.71 -0.52
CA SER A 493 -29.65 0.55 -0.09
C SER A 493 -28.81 1.81 0.15
N SER A 494 -29.01 2.73 -0.81
CA SER A 494 -29.26 4.16 -0.64
C SER A 494 -28.08 5.13 -0.43
N SER A 495 -27.86 5.89 -1.52
CA SER A 495 -27.58 7.33 -1.56
C SER A 495 -26.30 7.83 -0.89
N LEU A 496 -25.24 7.99 -1.69
CA LEU A 496 -24.40 9.20 -1.80
C LEU A 496 -23.24 8.88 -2.76
N SER A 497 -23.54 8.84 -4.06
CA SER A 497 -22.54 8.64 -5.12
C SER A 497 -21.90 10.00 -5.46
N SER A 498 -20.61 10.16 -5.18
CA SER A 498 -19.83 11.33 -5.58
C SER A 498 -19.44 11.24 -7.06
N GLY A 499 -19.40 12.38 -7.76
CA GLY A 499 -19.22 12.52 -9.21
C GLY A 499 -17.84 12.16 -9.78
N THR A 500 -17.08 11.32 -9.08
CA THR A 500 -15.77 10.79 -9.55
C THR A 500 -15.73 9.26 -9.57
N ALA A 501 -16.86 8.59 -9.31
CA ALA A 501 -16.95 7.13 -9.45
C ALA A 501 -17.11 6.73 -10.93
N THR A 502 -16.15 5.97 -11.44
CA THR A 502 -16.10 5.41 -12.79
C THR A 502 -17.29 4.49 -13.09
N SER A 503 -17.74 4.50 -14.34
CA SER A 503 -19.00 3.94 -14.86
C SER A 503 -18.90 2.46 -15.29
N LEU A 504 -18.67 1.55 -14.35
CA LEU A 504 -18.80 0.11 -14.59
C LEU A 504 -19.69 -0.52 -13.53
N SER A 505 -20.95 -0.80 -13.90
CA SER A 505 -21.86 -1.62 -13.11
C SER A 505 -22.00 -2.98 -13.76
N VAL A 506 -21.56 -4.03 -13.08
CA VAL A 506 -21.71 -5.41 -13.54
C VAL A 506 -23.03 -5.97 -13.00
N THR A 507 -24.00 -6.23 -13.88
CA THR A 507 -25.20 -7.01 -13.57
C THR A 507 -25.03 -8.44 -14.08
N PRO A 508 -25.43 -9.50 -13.34
CA PRO A 508 -25.12 -10.89 -13.71
C PRO A 508 -25.77 -11.41 -15.00
N ALA A 509 -26.67 -10.65 -15.63
CA ALA A 509 -27.53 -11.16 -16.70
C ALA A 509 -27.29 -10.53 -18.08
N GLN A 510 -26.63 -9.38 -18.18
CA GLN A 510 -26.40 -8.67 -19.44
C GLN A 510 -25.02 -8.02 -19.38
N GLY A 511 -24.20 -8.23 -20.42
CA GLY A 511 -22.80 -7.79 -20.48
C GLY A 511 -22.59 -6.27 -20.36
N PHE A 512 -21.32 -5.86 -20.47
CA PHE A 512 -20.86 -4.49 -20.24
C PHE A 512 -21.72 -3.42 -20.95
N GLU A 513 -22.49 -2.67 -20.18
CA GLU A 513 -23.23 -1.51 -20.69
C GLU A 513 -22.60 -0.21 -20.14
N LEU A 514 -21.95 0.56 -21.01
CA LEU A 514 -21.56 1.94 -20.70
C LEU A 514 -22.82 2.82 -20.69
N THR A 515 -23.48 2.91 -19.54
CA THR A 515 -24.58 3.86 -19.38
C THR A 515 -24.06 5.27 -19.07
N ASN A 516 -24.20 6.20 -20.02
CA ASN A 516 -23.92 7.61 -19.79
C ASN A 516 -24.97 8.21 -18.83
N ARG A 517 -24.69 8.16 -17.52
CA ARG A 517 -25.58 8.66 -16.47
C ARG A 517 -25.84 10.17 -16.53
N ALA A 518 -25.00 10.96 -17.22
CA ALA A 518 -25.25 12.38 -17.41
C ALA A 518 -26.47 12.63 -18.32
N ALA A 519 -26.61 11.84 -19.39
CA ALA A 519 -27.78 11.89 -20.28
C ALA A 519 -29.06 11.42 -19.58
N ALA A 520 -28.96 10.41 -18.71
CA ALA A 520 -30.10 9.95 -17.90
C ALA A 520 -30.54 11.01 -16.86
N ALA A 521 -29.59 11.70 -16.23
CA ALA A 521 -29.89 12.80 -15.31
C ALA A 521 -30.53 14.00 -16.01
N GLN A 522 -30.11 14.32 -17.23
CA GLN A 522 -30.75 15.34 -18.07
C GLN A 522 -32.19 14.95 -18.43
N ARG A 523 -32.45 13.71 -18.86
CA ARG A 523 -33.83 13.24 -19.11
C ARG A 523 -34.72 13.33 -17.87
N VAL A 524 -34.20 12.99 -16.69
CA VAL A 524 -34.95 13.09 -15.42
C VAL A 524 -35.22 14.56 -15.07
N LYS A 525 -34.25 15.45 -15.33
CA LYS A 525 -34.41 16.89 -15.12
C LYS A 525 -35.46 17.48 -16.07
N GLU A 526 -35.42 17.13 -17.35
CA GLU A 526 -36.43 17.53 -18.34
C GLU A 526 -37.82 16.97 -18.03
N ALA A 527 -37.90 15.73 -17.53
CA ALA A 527 -39.17 15.13 -17.09
C ALA A 527 -39.75 15.85 -15.87
N ASN A 528 -38.90 16.23 -14.91
CA ASN A 528 -39.31 17.03 -13.76
C ASN A 528 -39.72 18.45 -14.18
N GLU A 529 -38.97 19.10 -15.07
CA GLU A 529 -39.32 20.42 -15.61
C GLU A 529 -40.65 20.40 -16.37
N ARG A 530 -40.92 19.34 -17.16
CA ARG A 530 -42.23 19.11 -17.79
C ARG A 530 -43.34 18.90 -16.77
N TRP A 531 -43.06 18.24 -15.64
CA TRP A 531 -44.05 17.98 -14.60
C TRP A 531 -44.39 19.22 -13.75
N PHE A 532 -43.41 20.12 -13.55
CA PHE A 532 -43.58 21.34 -12.76
C PHE A 532 -43.92 22.60 -13.58
N ALA A 533 -43.86 22.55 -14.91
CA ALA A 533 -44.24 23.67 -15.77
C ALA A 533 -45.77 23.92 -15.85
N GLY A 534 -46.60 22.93 -15.51
CA GLY A 534 -48.07 23.00 -15.64
C GLY A 534 -48.84 23.46 -14.39
N GLY A 535 -48.17 23.82 -13.30
CA GLY A 535 -48.81 24.17 -12.02
C GLY A 535 -48.90 25.67 -11.78
N THR A 536 -50.10 26.25 -11.94
CA THR A 536 -50.44 27.62 -11.54
C THR A 536 -50.36 27.78 -10.01
N PHE A 537 -49.18 28.09 -9.48
CA PHE A 537 -49.04 28.60 -8.12
C PHE A 537 -49.17 30.13 -8.13
N SER A 538 -50.18 30.60 -7.41
CA SER A 538 -50.51 32.01 -7.20
C SER A 538 -49.35 32.77 -6.55
N PHE A 539 -48.79 33.74 -7.27
CA PHE A 539 -47.92 34.75 -6.68
C PHE A 539 -48.75 35.69 -5.78
N VAL A 540 -48.41 35.75 -4.49
CA VAL A 540 -48.88 36.81 -3.60
C VAL A 540 -48.09 38.09 -3.93
N PRO A 541 -48.75 39.24 -4.20
CA PRO A 541 -48.04 40.47 -4.53
C PRO A 541 -47.45 41.10 -3.26
N SER A 542 -46.13 41.27 -3.20
CA SER A 542 -45.51 42.14 -2.20
C SER A 542 -45.77 43.60 -2.59
N LYS A 543 -46.59 44.30 -1.81
CA LYS A 543 -46.77 45.77 -1.89
C LYS A 543 -45.42 46.47 -1.69
N GLY A 544 -45.15 47.45 -2.54
CA GLY A 544 -44.01 48.36 -2.42
C GLY A 544 -44.24 49.47 -1.39
N ALA A 545 -43.16 49.78 -0.66
CA ALA A 545 -42.50 51.08 -0.49
C ALA A 545 -41.36 50.88 0.50
#